data_AF-A0A8J6T1B0-F1
#
_entry.id   AF-A0A8J6T1B0-F1
#
_cell.length_a   1.000
_cell.length_b   1.000
_cell.length_c   1.000
_cell.angle_alpha   90.00
_cell.angle_beta   90.00
_cell.angle_gamma   90.00
#
_symmetry.space_group_name_H-M   'P 1'
#
loop_
_entity.id
_entity.type
_entity.pdbx_description
1 polymer ?
#
loop_
_entity_poly.entity_id
_entity_poly.type
_entity_poly.pdbx_seq_one_letter_code
_entity_poly.pdbx_strand_id
1 'polypeptide(L)'
;MIPRTIEEYVGEVLKHIPANAATKHRIERDLTTHLLERAEVEGLAHMLYSLGSPEETAREFADNLEGQPGHIAQEISQLRQELDAISEPYYEYRTKTVLFGLPLVHIKFRRRWSAYGRRSPKAAVAKGIIAIGDVAVGVVSIGAVALGGLCLGGVSLGLLSLGGLAIGLLVAAGGIGIGAIAFGGVAVGLFAAGGLAIGKVAIGGLAIGQVAVSESPIGTYTYDVSKKGPLTWEILKGLLQQAYRS
;
A
#
# COMPACT_ATOMS: atom_id res chain seq x y z
N MET A 1 7.68 37.37 40.90
CA MET A 1 6.71 38.42 41.31
C MET A 1 5.62 37.70 42.08
N ILE A 2 5.30 38.07 43.32
CA ILE A 2 4.26 37.36 44.09
C ILE A 2 2.89 37.79 43.52
N PRO A 3 2.09 36.86 42.96
CA PRO A 3 0.81 37.20 42.35
C PRO A 3 -0.17 37.75 43.40
N ARG A 4 -1.00 38.72 43.00
CA ARG A 4 -1.89 39.45 43.91
C ARG A 4 -3.33 38.95 43.85
N THR A 5 -3.68 38.17 42.82
CA THR A 5 -4.99 37.54 42.67
C THR A 5 -4.88 36.05 42.31
N ILE A 6 -5.97 35.31 42.49
CA ILE A 6 -6.05 33.88 42.16
C ILE A 6 -5.89 33.66 40.66
N GLU A 7 -6.47 34.54 39.83
CA GLU A 7 -6.37 34.42 38.37
C GLU A 7 -4.93 34.61 37.88
N GLU A 8 -4.17 35.54 38.48
CA GLU A 8 -2.74 35.71 38.20
C GLU A 8 -1.92 34.47 38.59
N TYR A 9 -2.24 33.85 39.74
CA TYR A 9 -1.58 32.64 40.20
C TYR A 9 -1.84 31.45 39.25
N VAL A 10 -3.12 31.21 38.91
CA VAL A 10 -3.54 30.14 38.00
C VAL A 10 -2.96 30.35 36.60
N GLY A 11 -2.94 31.59 36.12
CA GLY A 11 -2.35 31.95 34.83
C GLY A 11 -0.86 31.64 34.74
N GLU A 12 -0.09 31.87 35.81
CA GLU A 12 1.33 31.49 35.88
C GLU A 12 1.51 29.97 35.95
N VAL A 13 0.73 29.27 36.77
CA VAL A 13 0.76 27.79 36.87
C VAL A 13 0.53 27.14 35.50
N LEU A 14 -0.46 27.62 34.73
CA LEU A 14 -0.80 27.08 33.41
C LEU A 14 0.29 27.32 32.35
N LYS A 15 1.15 28.32 32.50
CA LYS A 15 2.30 28.53 31.60
C LYS A 15 3.33 27.40 31.74
N HIS A 16 3.47 26.85 32.95
CA HIS A 16 4.43 25.80 33.24
C HIS A 16 3.90 24.38 32.97
N ILE A 17 2.62 24.21 32.66
CA ILE A 17 2.02 22.89 32.32
C ILE A 17 2.08 22.64 30.80
N PRO A 18 2.72 21.54 30.33
CA PRO A 18 2.82 21.19 28.92
C PRO A 18 1.55 20.47 28.41
N ALA A 19 0.42 21.17 28.32
CA ALA A 19 -0.87 20.62 27.87
C ALA A 19 -1.47 21.39 26.67
N ASN A 20 -2.38 20.75 25.93
CA ASN A 20 -3.10 21.41 24.83
C ASN A 20 -4.16 22.41 25.35
N ALA A 21 -4.59 23.36 24.51
CA ALA A 21 -5.47 24.46 24.92
C ALA A 21 -6.80 24.00 25.55
N ALA A 22 -7.39 22.93 25.05
CA ALA A 22 -8.63 22.37 25.60
C ALA A 22 -8.42 21.77 27.01
N THR A 23 -7.27 21.15 27.26
CA THR A 23 -6.92 20.59 28.58
C THR A 23 -6.55 21.70 29.55
N LYS A 24 -5.82 22.74 29.10
CA LYS A 24 -5.51 23.92 29.91
C LYS A 24 -6.77 24.62 30.41
N HIS A 25 -7.76 24.82 29.54
CA HIS A 25 -9.03 25.46 29.92
C HIS A 25 -9.83 24.65 30.96
N ARG A 26 -9.72 23.32 30.95
CA ARG A 26 -10.36 22.47 31.99
C ARG A 26 -9.63 22.59 33.32
N ILE A 27 -8.29 22.52 33.29
CA ILE A 27 -7.43 22.65 34.47
C ILE A 27 -7.62 24.03 35.10
N GLU A 28 -7.67 25.09 34.29
CA GLU A 28 -7.89 26.47 34.74
C GLU A 28 -9.18 26.60 35.55
N ARG A 29 -10.28 26.08 35.01
CA ARG A 29 -11.59 26.17 35.66
C ARG A 29 -11.60 25.42 36.98
N ASP A 30 -11.12 24.18 36.98
CA ASP A 30 -11.16 23.34 38.17
C ASP A 30 -10.22 23.90 39.26
N LEU A 31 -9.01 24.36 38.89
CA LEU A 31 -8.06 24.97 39.83
C LEU A 31 -8.60 26.29 40.40
N THR A 32 -9.20 27.14 39.57
CA THR A 32 -9.77 28.41 40.01
C THR A 32 -10.91 28.19 41.00
N THR A 33 -11.81 27.23 40.74
CA THR A 33 -12.91 26.90 41.65
C THR A 33 -12.40 26.41 43.01
N HIS A 34 -11.47 25.46 43.03
CA HIS A 34 -10.92 24.93 44.28
C HIS A 34 -10.16 25.99 45.10
N LEU A 35 -9.44 26.88 44.42
CA LEU A 35 -8.71 27.95 45.11
C LEU A 35 -9.63 29.04 45.64
N LEU A 36 -10.74 29.34 44.94
CA LEU A 36 -11.76 30.27 45.43
C LEU A 36 -12.43 29.74 46.69
N GLU A 37 -12.85 28.46 46.69
CA GLU A 37 -13.45 27.82 47.87
C GLU A 37 -12.50 27.84 49.08
N ARG A 38 -11.21 27.59 48.84
CA ARG A 38 -10.20 27.60 49.91
C ARG A 38 -9.86 29.01 50.39
N ALA A 39 -9.86 29.99 49.49
CA ALA A 39 -9.65 31.40 49.84
C ALA A 39 -10.78 31.98 50.70
N GLU A 40 -12.02 31.52 50.51
CA GLU A 40 -13.15 31.91 51.36
C GLU A 40 -13.00 31.42 52.82
N VAL A 41 -12.39 30.26 53.01
CA VAL A 41 -12.23 29.65 54.34
C VAL A 41 -10.97 30.11 55.06
N GLU A 42 -9.83 30.18 54.36
CA GLU A 42 -8.52 30.44 54.97
C GLU A 42 -8.04 31.89 54.77
N GLY A 43 -8.70 32.67 53.89
CA GLY A 43 -8.25 34.00 53.49
C GLY A 43 -7.14 33.94 52.43
N LEU A 44 -7.28 34.78 51.39
CA LEU A 44 -6.42 34.79 50.19
C LEU A 44 -4.91 34.82 50.51
N ALA A 45 -4.48 35.65 51.46
CA ALA A 45 -3.07 35.83 51.77
C ALA A 45 -2.44 34.60 52.44
N HIS A 46 -3.18 33.90 53.30
CA HIS A 46 -2.70 32.69 53.97
C HIS A 46 -2.66 31.49 53.00
N MET A 47 -3.65 31.40 52.11
CA MET A 47 -3.73 30.37 51.08
C MET A 47 -2.59 30.52 50.05
N LEU A 48 -2.33 31.74 49.55
CA LEU A 48 -1.21 31.96 48.60
C LEU A 48 0.16 31.69 49.24
N TYR A 49 0.30 31.89 50.55
CA TYR A 49 1.52 31.55 51.28
C TYR A 49 1.70 30.03 51.46
N SER A 50 0.60 29.27 51.61
CA SER A 50 0.63 27.82 51.83
C SER A 50 0.77 27.00 50.54
N LEU A 51 0.40 27.55 49.39
CA LEU A 51 0.54 26.89 48.08
C LEU A 51 1.99 26.87 47.55
N GLY A 52 2.89 27.71 48.08
CA GLY A 52 4.27 27.80 47.61
C GLY A 52 4.41 28.59 46.31
N SER A 53 5.49 28.33 45.57
CA SER A 53 5.70 29.03 44.29
C SER A 53 4.82 28.44 43.18
N PRO A 54 4.38 29.26 42.20
CA PRO A 54 3.59 28.77 41.05
C PRO A 54 4.27 27.64 40.27
N GLU A 55 5.60 27.62 40.26
CA GLU A 55 6.40 26.57 39.62
C GLU A 55 6.32 25.22 40.39
N GLU A 56 6.34 25.27 41.72
CA GLU A 56 6.22 24.08 42.57
C GLU A 56 4.81 23.50 42.51
N THR A 57 3.78 24.34 42.57
CA THR A 57 2.39 23.89 42.38
C THR A 57 2.18 23.32 40.98
N ALA A 58 2.75 23.95 39.94
CA ALA A 58 2.66 23.41 38.59
C ALA A 58 3.32 22.03 38.48
N ARG A 59 4.44 21.79 39.17
CA ARG A 59 5.09 20.47 39.23
C ARG A 59 4.25 19.45 39.98
N GLU A 60 3.72 19.79 41.15
CA GLU A 60 2.87 18.88 41.93
C GLU A 60 1.58 18.52 41.16
N PHE A 61 0.99 19.48 40.45
CA PHE A 61 -0.14 19.21 39.56
C PHE A 61 0.26 18.41 38.32
N ALA A 62 1.42 18.69 37.72
CA ALA A 62 1.94 17.93 36.59
C ALA A 62 2.19 16.46 36.97
N ASP A 63 2.81 16.20 38.13
CA ASP A 63 3.07 14.85 38.65
C ASP A 63 1.76 14.10 38.93
N ASN A 64 0.74 14.78 39.47
CA ASN A 64 -0.59 14.21 39.66
C ASN A 64 -1.37 13.99 38.34
N LEU A 65 -1.12 14.84 37.32
CA LEU A 65 -1.67 14.69 35.97
C LEU A 65 -0.95 13.59 35.16
N GLU A 66 0.32 13.30 35.45
CA GLU A 66 1.12 12.26 34.80
C GLU A 66 0.73 10.83 35.23
N GLY A 67 -0.04 10.66 36.31
CA GLY A 67 -0.49 9.35 36.81
C GLY A 67 -1.65 8.68 36.05
N GLN A 68 -2.33 9.36 35.11
CA GLN A 68 -3.52 8.85 34.41
C GLN A 68 -3.50 8.75 32.87
N PRO A 69 -2.54 9.32 32.10
CA PRO A 69 -2.49 9.10 30.65
C PRO A 69 -2.06 7.68 30.28
N GLY A 70 -1.25 7.04 31.14
CA GLY A 70 -0.70 5.70 30.91
C GLY A 70 -1.75 4.60 30.94
N HIS A 71 -2.63 4.58 31.96
CA HIS A 71 -3.64 3.53 32.10
C HIS A 71 -4.72 3.57 31.02
N ILE A 72 -5.21 4.76 30.66
CA ILE A 72 -6.20 4.90 29.58
C ILE A 72 -5.56 4.55 28.23
N ALA A 73 -4.32 4.98 27.98
CA ALA A 73 -3.59 4.58 26.77
C ALA A 73 -3.34 3.06 26.75
N GLN A 74 -3.07 2.44 27.90
CA GLN A 74 -2.88 0.99 28.04
C GLN A 74 -4.18 0.23 27.81
N GLU A 75 -5.29 0.60 28.44
CA GLU A 75 -6.61 -0.02 28.22
C GLU A 75 -7.06 0.13 26.77
N ILE A 76 -6.90 1.32 26.19
CA ILE A 76 -7.17 1.56 24.77
C ILE A 76 -6.26 0.69 23.90
N SER A 77 -4.99 0.49 24.26
CA SER A 77 -4.08 -0.39 23.52
C SER A 77 -4.45 -1.87 23.63
N GLN A 78 -4.94 -2.32 24.79
CA GLN A 78 -5.37 -3.69 25.05
C GLN A 78 -6.68 -4.00 24.33
N LEU A 79 -7.69 -3.14 24.46
CA LEU A 79 -8.95 -3.25 23.71
C LEU A 79 -8.73 -3.23 22.20
N ARG A 80 -7.74 -2.47 21.72
CA ARG A 80 -7.33 -2.49 20.31
C ARG A 80 -6.66 -3.81 19.91
N GLN A 81 -5.80 -4.37 20.76
CA GLN A 81 -5.21 -5.69 20.51
C GLN A 81 -6.25 -6.80 20.47
N GLU A 82 -7.22 -6.76 21.39
CA GLU A 82 -8.34 -7.68 21.39
C GLU A 82 -9.19 -7.52 20.13
N LEU A 83 -9.56 -6.28 19.76
CA LEU A 83 -10.32 -6.01 18.53
C LEU A 83 -9.59 -6.48 17.25
N ASP A 84 -8.28 -6.29 17.18
CA ASP A 84 -7.44 -6.80 16.08
C ASP A 84 -7.38 -8.34 16.06
N ALA A 85 -7.50 -9.01 17.21
CA ALA A 85 -7.52 -10.46 17.30
C ALA A 85 -8.85 -11.07 16.80
N ILE A 86 -9.97 -10.35 16.94
CA ILE A 86 -11.31 -10.78 16.48
C ILE A 86 -11.66 -10.30 15.06
N SER A 87 -11.01 -9.25 14.55
CA SER A 87 -11.28 -8.73 13.21
C SER A 87 -10.65 -9.63 12.14
N GLU A 88 -11.47 -10.24 11.27
CA GLU A 88 -10.93 -10.99 10.14
C GLU A 88 -10.10 -10.06 9.23
N PRO A 89 -8.81 -10.36 9.01
CA PRO A 89 -7.91 -9.48 8.25
C PRO A 89 -8.20 -9.46 6.74
N TYR A 90 -9.18 -10.24 6.28
CA TYR A 90 -9.51 -10.47 4.89
C TYR A 90 -10.99 -10.33 4.65
N TYR A 91 -11.35 -9.79 3.49
CA TYR A 91 -12.66 -10.02 2.91
C TYR A 91 -12.58 -11.30 2.09
N GLU A 92 -13.41 -12.29 2.41
CA GLU A 92 -13.49 -13.56 1.68
C GLU A 92 -14.93 -13.82 1.21
N TYR A 93 -15.07 -14.07 -0.09
CA TYR A 93 -16.31 -14.51 -0.70
C TYR A 93 -16.03 -15.74 -1.55
N ARG A 94 -16.82 -16.80 -1.35
CA ARG A 94 -16.68 -18.07 -2.05
C ARG A 94 -18.06 -18.58 -2.46
N THR A 95 -18.20 -18.97 -3.72
CA THR A 95 -19.43 -19.60 -4.21
C THR A 95 -19.60 -21.02 -3.65
N LYS A 96 -20.86 -21.42 -3.42
CA LYS A 96 -21.22 -22.80 -3.02
C LYS A 96 -20.94 -23.84 -4.12
N THR A 97 -20.99 -23.43 -5.38
CA THR A 97 -20.71 -24.30 -6.52
C THR A 97 -19.22 -24.63 -6.58
N VAL A 98 -18.90 -25.92 -6.57
CA VAL A 98 -17.54 -26.46 -6.63
C VAL A 98 -17.38 -27.28 -7.90
N LEU A 99 -16.36 -26.97 -8.69
CA LEU A 99 -15.96 -27.67 -9.91
C LEU A 99 -14.51 -28.14 -9.73
N PHE A 100 -14.22 -29.42 -9.96
CA PHE A 100 -12.88 -30.00 -9.79
C PHE A 100 -12.25 -29.75 -8.40
N GLY A 101 -13.07 -29.68 -7.34
CA GLY A 101 -12.61 -29.37 -5.98
C GLY A 101 -12.32 -27.88 -5.72
N LEU A 102 -12.50 -27.01 -6.73
CA LEU A 102 -12.31 -25.57 -6.64
C LEU A 102 -13.66 -24.83 -6.69
N PRO A 103 -13.84 -23.74 -5.91
CA PRO A 103 -15.03 -22.91 -6.05
C PRO A 103 -15.08 -22.27 -7.44
N LEU A 104 -16.28 -22.10 -7.99
CA LEU A 104 -16.48 -21.39 -9.25
C LEU A 104 -15.91 -19.97 -9.18
N VAL A 105 -16.26 -19.22 -8.12
CA VAL A 105 -15.74 -17.88 -7.86
C VAL A 105 -15.19 -17.80 -6.44
N HIS A 106 -13.96 -17.30 -6.32
CA HIS A 106 -13.33 -16.99 -5.04
C HIS A 106 -12.74 -15.59 -5.09
N ILE A 107 -13.27 -14.72 -4.24
CA ILE A 107 -12.81 -13.34 -4.07
C ILE A 107 -12.15 -13.25 -2.70
N LYS A 108 -10.88 -12.86 -2.64
CA LYS A 108 -10.16 -12.69 -1.38
C LYS A 108 -9.27 -11.46 -1.43
N PHE A 109 -9.64 -10.44 -0.66
CA PHE A 109 -8.89 -9.19 -0.58
C PHE A 109 -8.38 -8.95 0.82
N ARG A 110 -7.16 -8.42 0.95
CA ARG A 110 -6.76 -7.78 2.21
C ARG A 110 -7.65 -6.57 2.45
N ARG A 111 -8.14 -6.40 3.68
CA ARG A 111 -8.64 -5.08 4.07
C ARG A 111 -7.45 -4.12 4.04
N ARG A 112 -7.54 -3.11 3.15
CA ARG A 112 -6.52 -2.06 2.93
C ARG A 112 -6.22 -1.24 4.20
N TRP A 113 -7.07 -1.36 5.21
CA TRP A 113 -7.02 -0.64 6.46
C TRP A 113 -7.23 -1.62 7.63
N SER A 114 -6.15 -2.19 8.16
CA SER A 114 -6.12 -2.41 9.60
C SER A 114 -6.01 -1.00 10.20
N ALA A 115 -6.87 -0.69 11.18
CA ALA A 115 -7.00 0.65 11.74
C ALA A 115 -5.69 1.25 12.29
N TYR A 116 -4.63 0.45 12.38
CA TYR A 116 -3.40 0.74 13.13
C TYR A 116 -2.10 0.49 12.35
N GLY A 117 -2.13 0.45 11.01
CA GLY A 117 -0.91 0.47 10.20
C GLY A 117 -0.11 -0.84 10.16
N ARG A 118 -0.61 -1.92 10.77
CA ARG A 118 -0.04 -3.27 10.59
C ARG A 118 -0.50 -3.85 9.25
N ARG A 119 0.44 -4.15 8.36
CA ARG A 119 0.17 -4.99 7.19
C ARG A 119 -0.20 -6.39 7.70
N SER A 120 -1.37 -6.91 7.30
CA SER A 120 -1.74 -8.29 7.58
C SER A 120 -0.60 -9.22 7.13
N PRO A 121 -0.05 -10.07 8.02
CA PRO A 121 1.18 -10.80 7.75
C PRO A 121 1.02 -11.86 6.66
N LYS A 122 -0.20 -12.36 6.42
CA LYS A 122 -0.47 -13.38 5.39
C LYS A 122 -0.97 -12.75 4.09
N ALA A 123 -0.58 -13.33 2.97
CA ALA A 123 -1.12 -12.95 1.67
C ALA A 123 -2.57 -13.41 1.51
N ALA A 124 -3.44 -12.52 1.00
CA ALA A 124 -4.78 -12.89 0.58
C ALA A 124 -4.68 -13.68 -0.72
N VAL A 125 -4.73 -15.01 -0.61
CA VAL A 125 -4.69 -15.93 -1.76
C VAL A 125 -6.09 -16.42 -2.11
N ALA A 126 -6.63 -15.95 -3.23
CA ALA A 126 -7.86 -16.45 -3.83
C ALA A 126 -7.55 -17.66 -4.72
N LYS A 127 -8.33 -18.74 -4.57
CA LYS A 127 -8.21 -19.99 -5.35
C LYS A 127 -9.57 -20.42 -5.89
N GLY A 128 -9.73 -20.51 -7.21
CA GLY A 128 -11.01 -20.87 -7.84
C GLY A 128 -10.90 -21.01 -9.36
N ILE A 129 -12.01 -21.29 -10.04
CA ILE A 129 -12.05 -21.19 -11.51
C ILE A 129 -11.88 -19.72 -11.90
N ILE A 130 -12.64 -18.84 -11.26
CA ILE A 130 -12.48 -17.38 -11.30
C ILE A 130 -11.96 -16.92 -9.93
N ALA A 131 -10.72 -16.43 -9.90
CA ALA A 131 -10.05 -15.96 -8.70
C ALA A 131 -9.80 -14.45 -8.77
N ILE A 132 -10.24 -13.71 -7.75
CA ILE A 132 -10.04 -12.25 -7.67
C ILE A 132 -9.42 -11.91 -6.31
N GLY A 133 -8.26 -11.25 -6.27
CA GLY A 133 -7.61 -10.93 -5.01
C GLY A 133 -6.23 -10.28 -5.14
N ASP A 134 -5.50 -10.13 -4.04
CA ASP A 134 -4.10 -9.68 -4.10
C ASP A 134 -3.24 -10.74 -4.81
N VAL A 135 -3.43 -12.01 -4.43
CA VAL A 135 -2.83 -13.17 -5.08
C VAL A 135 -3.98 -14.05 -5.57
N ALA A 136 -4.11 -14.22 -6.88
CA ALA A 136 -5.19 -15.00 -7.50
C ALA A 136 -4.61 -16.22 -8.23
N VAL A 137 -5.14 -17.41 -7.95
CA VAL A 137 -4.75 -18.68 -8.58
C VAL A 137 -5.98 -19.39 -9.13
N GLY A 138 -6.04 -19.61 -10.44
CA GLY A 138 -7.24 -20.13 -11.09
C GLY A 138 -7.15 -20.31 -12.59
N VAL A 139 -8.28 -20.57 -13.24
CA VAL A 139 -8.35 -20.56 -14.71
C VAL A 139 -8.36 -19.11 -15.19
N VAL A 140 -9.16 -18.27 -14.55
CA VAL A 140 -9.21 -16.82 -14.74
C VAL A 140 -8.80 -16.16 -13.43
N SER A 141 -7.70 -15.43 -13.45
CA SER A 141 -7.07 -14.84 -12.26
C SER A 141 -6.90 -13.33 -12.43
N ILE A 142 -7.45 -12.56 -11.51
CA ILE A 142 -7.39 -11.10 -11.50
C ILE A 142 -6.78 -10.64 -10.16
N GLY A 143 -5.63 -9.99 -10.20
CA GLY A 143 -4.96 -9.56 -8.97
C GLY A 143 -3.64 -8.83 -9.12
N ALA A 144 -2.99 -8.49 -8.00
CA ALA A 144 -1.63 -7.95 -8.07
C ALA A 144 -0.65 -9.03 -8.55
N VAL A 145 -0.83 -10.27 -8.07
CA VAL A 145 -0.15 -11.47 -8.56
C VAL A 145 -1.21 -12.45 -9.06
N ALA A 146 -1.21 -12.76 -10.35
CA ALA A 146 -2.17 -13.66 -10.97
C ALA A 146 -1.45 -14.89 -11.57
N LEU A 147 -1.92 -16.09 -11.21
CA LEU A 147 -1.42 -17.37 -11.73
C LEU A 147 -2.57 -18.17 -12.33
N GLY A 148 -2.39 -18.74 -13.53
CA GLY A 148 -3.51 -19.43 -14.16
C GLY A 148 -3.48 -19.63 -15.67
N GLY A 149 -4.68 -19.78 -16.25
CA GLY A 149 -4.87 -19.78 -17.70
C GLY A 149 -4.86 -18.37 -18.26
N LEU A 150 -5.87 -17.58 -17.90
CA LEU A 150 -6.00 -16.16 -18.18
C LEU A 150 -5.60 -15.36 -16.93
N CYS A 151 -4.57 -14.52 -17.03
CA CYS A 151 -4.04 -13.75 -15.90
C CYS A 151 -4.05 -12.26 -16.20
N LEU A 152 -4.70 -11.48 -15.33
CA LEU A 152 -4.76 -10.02 -15.39
C LEU A 152 -4.17 -9.46 -14.10
N GLY A 153 -3.05 -8.75 -14.16
CA GLY A 153 -2.42 -8.28 -12.93
C GLY A 153 -1.15 -7.47 -13.06
N GLY A 154 -0.54 -7.15 -11.92
CA GLY A 154 0.80 -6.53 -11.89
C GLY A 154 1.87 -7.51 -12.32
N VAL A 155 1.85 -8.71 -11.72
CA VAL A 155 2.66 -9.87 -12.08
C VAL A 155 1.72 -10.99 -12.51
N SER A 156 1.84 -11.45 -13.75
CA SER A 156 0.93 -12.42 -14.36
C SER A 156 1.73 -13.61 -14.90
N LEU A 157 1.37 -14.82 -14.47
CA LEU A 157 2.02 -16.10 -14.82
C LEU A 157 0.98 -17.10 -15.33
N GLY A 158 0.96 -17.39 -16.63
CA GLY A 158 -0.08 -18.24 -17.18
C GLY A 158 0.06 -18.64 -18.64
N LEU A 159 -1.05 -19.06 -19.25
CA LEU A 159 -1.13 -19.31 -20.70
C LEU A 159 -1.22 -17.99 -21.47
N LEU A 160 -2.14 -17.13 -21.03
CA LEU A 160 -2.36 -15.78 -21.54
C LEU A 160 -2.22 -14.80 -20.37
N SER A 161 -1.17 -14.00 -20.41
CA SER A 161 -0.79 -13.09 -19.32
C SER A 161 -0.85 -11.64 -19.80
N LEU A 162 -1.62 -10.80 -19.10
CA LEU A 162 -1.62 -9.34 -19.26
C LEU A 162 -1.19 -8.68 -17.95
N GLY A 163 -0.22 -7.77 -18.01
CA GLY A 163 0.25 -7.09 -16.79
C GLY A 163 1.47 -6.21 -16.90
N GLY A 164 2.03 -5.81 -15.76
CA GLY A 164 3.33 -5.11 -15.72
C GLY A 164 4.47 -6.05 -16.08
N LEU A 165 4.58 -7.16 -15.34
CA LEU A 165 5.42 -8.31 -15.66
C LEU A 165 4.50 -9.46 -16.09
N ALA A 166 4.49 -9.76 -17.38
CA ALA A 166 3.69 -10.82 -17.96
C ALA A 166 4.59 -11.98 -18.43
N ILE A 167 4.41 -13.15 -17.84
CA ILE A 167 5.03 -14.40 -18.28
C ILE A 167 3.90 -15.31 -18.75
N GLY A 168 3.84 -15.55 -20.05
CA GLY A 168 2.75 -16.26 -20.71
C GLY A 168 3.31 -17.37 -21.60
N LEU A 169 2.78 -18.59 -21.53
CA LEU A 169 3.24 -19.65 -22.42
C LEU A 169 2.91 -19.34 -23.89
N LEU A 170 1.68 -18.89 -24.16
CA LEU A 170 1.21 -18.57 -25.52
C LEU A 170 1.34 -17.09 -25.80
N VAL A 171 0.71 -16.24 -24.97
CA VAL A 171 0.70 -14.80 -25.16
C VAL A 171 1.04 -14.09 -23.86
N ALA A 172 1.97 -13.15 -23.93
CA ALA A 172 2.33 -12.26 -22.85
C ALA A 172 2.26 -10.81 -23.35
N ALA A 173 1.43 -9.97 -22.75
CA ALA A 173 1.40 -8.54 -23.05
C ALA A 173 1.61 -7.72 -21.78
N GLY A 174 2.60 -6.82 -21.79
CA GLY A 174 2.89 -6.04 -20.61
C GLY A 174 4.03 -5.04 -20.73
N GLY A 175 4.49 -4.50 -19.60
CA GLY A 175 5.73 -3.72 -19.59
C GLY A 175 6.92 -4.60 -19.95
N ILE A 176 7.00 -5.77 -19.31
CA ILE A 176 7.92 -6.86 -19.61
C ILE A 176 7.08 -8.09 -19.98
N GLY A 177 7.15 -8.56 -21.21
CA GLY A 177 6.44 -9.71 -21.73
C GLY A 177 7.40 -10.85 -22.09
N ILE A 178 7.21 -12.03 -21.51
CA ILE A 178 7.98 -13.24 -21.83
C ILE A 178 6.99 -14.33 -22.25
N GLY A 179 7.07 -14.80 -23.49
CA GLY A 179 6.17 -15.85 -23.98
C GLY A 179 6.38 -16.25 -25.43
N ALA A 180 5.58 -17.18 -25.97
CA ALA A 180 5.68 -17.51 -27.40
C ALA A 180 5.38 -16.28 -28.27
N ILE A 181 4.32 -15.54 -27.94
CA ILE A 181 3.97 -14.24 -28.51
C ILE A 181 4.07 -13.20 -27.40
N ALA A 182 5.04 -12.29 -27.50
CA ALA A 182 5.32 -11.28 -26.49
C ALA A 182 5.09 -9.87 -27.04
N PHE A 183 4.34 -9.05 -26.31
CA PHE A 183 4.12 -7.63 -26.58
C PHE A 183 4.52 -6.80 -25.36
N GLY A 184 5.31 -5.74 -25.55
CA GLY A 184 5.62 -4.86 -24.42
C GLY A 184 6.72 -3.84 -24.60
N GLY A 185 7.12 -3.20 -23.51
CA GLY A 185 8.34 -2.38 -23.50
C GLY A 185 9.57 -3.24 -23.72
N VAL A 186 9.67 -4.35 -22.99
CA VAL A 186 10.64 -5.43 -23.20
C VAL A 186 9.87 -6.70 -23.53
N ALA A 187 10.07 -7.25 -24.73
CA ALA A 187 9.38 -8.44 -25.22
C ALA A 187 10.38 -9.54 -25.56
N VAL A 188 10.23 -10.72 -24.97
CA VAL A 188 11.08 -11.90 -25.23
C VAL A 188 10.20 -13.07 -25.65
N GLY A 189 10.41 -13.60 -26.86
CA GLY A 189 9.55 -14.68 -27.35
C GLY A 189 9.93 -15.28 -28.70
N LEU A 190 9.08 -16.17 -29.23
CA LEU A 190 9.23 -16.60 -30.62
C LEU A 190 8.85 -15.46 -31.56
N PHE A 191 7.74 -14.79 -31.26
CA PHE A 191 7.33 -13.53 -31.85
C PHE A 191 7.35 -12.47 -30.76
N ALA A 192 8.19 -11.45 -30.91
CA ALA A 192 8.36 -10.36 -29.96
C ALA A 192 8.12 -9.02 -30.65
N ALA A 193 7.24 -8.20 -30.08
CA ALA A 193 6.98 -6.86 -30.55
C ALA A 193 7.04 -5.84 -29.40
N GLY A 194 7.88 -4.82 -29.50
CA GLY A 194 8.09 -3.92 -28.39
C GLY A 194 9.14 -2.83 -28.56
N GLY A 195 9.49 -2.15 -27.46
CA GLY A 195 10.63 -1.23 -27.46
C GLY A 195 11.94 -1.99 -27.67
N LEU A 196 12.20 -2.95 -26.78
CA LEU A 196 13.23 -3.98 -26.90
C LEU A 196 12.56 -5.32 -27.21
N ALA A 197 12.79 -5.86 -28.40
CA ALA A 197 12.23 -7.14 -28.83
C ALA A 197 13.35 -8.17 -29.06
N ILE A 198 13.26 -9.33 -28.39
CA ILE A 198 14.21 -10.43 -28.52
C ILE A 198 13.46 -11.70 -28.89
N GLY A 199 13.78 -12.31 -30.04
CA GLY A 199 13.07 -13.50 -30.47
C GLY A 199 13.45 -14.08 -31.81
N LYS A 200 12.72 -15.11 -32.26
CA LYS A 200 12.90 -15.62 -33.63
C LYS A 200 12.46 -14.55 -34.65
N VAL A 201 11.33 -13.92 -34.39
CA VAL A 201 10.82 -12.76 -35.09
C VAL A 201 10.69 -11.62 -34.09
N ALA A 202 11.49 -10.57 -34.27
CA ALA A 202 11.54 -9.41 -33.38
C ALA A 202 11.23 -8.13 -34.17
N ILE A 203 10.27 -7.34 -33.68
CA ILE A 203 9.85 -6.07 -34.30
C ILE A 203 9.83 -4.99 -33.21
N GLY A 204 10.57 -3.89 -33.40
CA GLY A 204 10.64 -2.88 -32.33
C GLY A 204 11.58 -1.71 -32.56
N GLY A 205 11.87 -0.97 -31.50
CA GLY A 205 12.92 0.06 -31.51
C GLY A 205 14.32 -0.55 -31.58
N LEU A 206 14.56 -1.59 -30.78
CA LEU A 206 15.70 -2.49 -30.87
C LEU A 206 15.20 -3.93 -31.02
N ALA A 207 15.49 -4.56 -32.17
CA ALA A 207 15.11 -5.94 -32.45
C ALA A 207 16.33 -6.85 -32.53
N ILE A 208 16.32 -7.95 -31.78
CA ILE A 208 17.38 -8.96 -31.76
C ILE A 208 16.76 -10.31 -32.11
N GLY A 209 17.15 -10.92 -33.22
CA GLY A 209 16.52 -12.17 -33.66
C GLY A 209 16.97 -12.71 -35.00
N GLN A 210 16.39 -13.85 -35.39
CA GLN A 210 16.62 -14.39 -36.74
C GLN A 210 16.03 -13.44 -37.80
N VAL A 211 14.79 -12.98 -37.58
CA VAL A 211 14.16 -11.88 -38.31
C VAL A 211 14.05 -10.69 -37.36
N ALA A 212 14.81 -9.63 -37.63
CA ALA A 212 14.84 -8.43 -36.79
C ALA A 212 14.47 -7.19 -37.61
N VAL A 213 13.39 -6.52 -37.21
CA VAL A 213 12.89 -5.30 -37.84
C VAL A 213 12.93 -4.18 -36.80
N SER A 214 13.86 -3.24 -36.97
CA SER A 214 14.01 -2.11 -36.05
C SER A 214 14.88 -0.99 -36.63
N GLU A 215 15.10 0.08 -35.87
CA GLU A 215 16.07 1.13 -36.25
C GLU A 215 17.51 0.65 -36.14
N SER A 216 17.80 -0.26 -35.20
CA SER A 216 19.11 -0.89 -35.05
C SER A 216 18.98 -2.42 -34.94
N PRO A 217 18.68 -3.13 -36.04
CA PRO A 217 18.38 -4.56 -36.00
C PRO A 217 19.65 -5.41 -35.87
N ILE A 218 19.62 -6.40 -34.99
CA ILE A 218 20.69 -7.37 -34.78
C ILE A 218 20.16 -8.76 -35.14
N GLY A 219 20.71 -9.40 -36.17
CA GLY A 219 20.17 -10.66 -36.64
C GLY A 219 20.72 -11.15 -37.98
N THR A 220 20.17 -12.28 -38.45
CA THR A 220 20.50 -12.84 -39.77
C THR A 220 19.72 -12.14 -40.89
N TYR A 221 18.41 -11.97 -40.71
CA TYR A 221 17.51 -11.30 -41.65
C TYR A 221 17.05 -9.98 -41.04
N THR A 222 17.78 -8.91 -41.33
CA THR A 222 17.56 -7.60 -40.70
C THR A 222 16.91 -6.58 -41.64
N TYR A 223 16.01 -5.78 -41.08
CA TYR A 223 15.41 -4.64 -41.75
C TYR A 223 15.55 -3.38 -40.91
N ASP A 224 16.43 -2.48 -41.38
CA ASP A 224 16.69 -1.18 -40.77
C ASP A 224 15.66 -0.17 -41.26
N VAL A 225 14.69 0.15 -40.39
CA VAL A 225 13.57 1.05 -40.69
C VAL A 225 14.05 2.49 -40.87
N SER A 226 15.14 2.88 -40.20
CA SER A 226 15.72 4.22 -40.28
C SER A 226 16.29 4.51 -41.68
N LYS A 227 16.92 3.50 -42.30
CA LYS A 227 17.55 3.63 -43.62
C LYS A 227 16.64 3.28 -44.79
N LYS A 228 15.75 2.30 -44.63
CA LYS A 228 14.97 1.72 -45.74
C LYS A 228 13.53 2.26 -45.84
N GLY A 229 13.12 3.09 -44.88
CA GLY A 229 11.76 3.62 -44.82
C GLY A 229 10.76 2.66 -44.17
N PRO A 230 9.46 3.04 -44.13
CA PRO A 230 8.45 2.38 -43.32
C PRO A 230 8.26 0.90 -43.71
N LEU A 231 8.01 0.08 -42.69
CA LEU A 231 7.74 -1.35 -42.87
C LEU A 231 6.42 -1.54 -43.64
N THR A 232 6.51 -2.12 -44.83
CA THR A 232 5.33 -2.58 -45.59
C THR A 232 5.12 -4.07 -45.41
N TRP A 233 3.86 -4.53 -45.45
CA TRP A 233 3.50 -5.94 -45.31
C TRP A 233 4.22 -6.86 -46.31
N GLU A 234 4.41 -6.43 -47.55
CA GLU A 234 5.14 -7.19 -48.58
C GLU A 234 6.61 -7.42 -48.21
N ILE A 235 7.26 -6.42 -47.60
CA ILE A 235 8.64 -6.53 -47.12
C ILE A 235 8.72 -7.51 -45.96
N LEU A 236 7.80 -7.39 -44.99
CA LEU A 236 7.74 -8.29 -43.84
C LEU A 236 7.51 -9.74 -44.27
N LYS A 237 6.57 -9.97 -45.20
CA LYS A 237 6.34 -11.29 -45.80
C LYS A 237 7.59 -11.85 -46.45
N GLY A 238 8.32 -11.04 -47.24
CA GLY A 238 9.55 -11.47 -47.90
C GLY A 238 10.63 -11.92 -46.91
N LEU A 239 10.82 -11.16 -45.82
CA LEU A 239 11.77 -11.50 -44.76
C LEU A 239 11.39 -12.79 -44.04
N LEU A 240 10.11 -12.96 -43.71
CA LEU A 240 9.62 -14.18 -43.07
C LEU A 240 9.78 -15.41 -43.99
N GLN A 241 9.51 -15.27 -45.29
CA GLN A 241 9.70 -16.35 -46.26
C GLN A 241 11.17 -16.75 -46.41
N GLN A 242 12.11 -15.79 -46.41
CA GLN A 242 13.54 -16.09 -46.46
C GLN A 242 14.02 -16.81 -45.19
N ALA A 243 13.56 -16.37 -44.02
CA ALA A 243 13.91 -16.98 -42.74
C ALA A 243 13.29 -18.37 -42.52
N TYR A 244 12.18 -18.68 -43.20
CA TYR A 244 11.55 -20.01 -43.12
C TYR A 244 12.11 -21.01 -44.15
N ARG A 245 12.74 -20.52 -45.23
CA ARG A 245 13.36 -21.34 -46.29
C ARG A 245 14.83 -21.68 -46.06
N SER A 246 15.44 -21.09 -45.03
CA SER A 246 16.82 -21.34 -44.57
C SER A 246 16.85 -22.37 -43.46
#